data_AF-A0A8T5MY90-F1
#
_entry.id   AF-A0A8T5MY90-F1
#
_cell.length_a   1.000
_cell.length_b   1.000
_cell.length_c   1.000
_cell.angle_alpha   90.00
_cell.angle_beta   90.00
_cell.angle_gamma   90.00
#
_symmetry.space_group_name_H-M   'P 1'
#
loop_
_entity.id
_entity.type
_entity.pdbx_description
1 polymer ?
#
loop_
_entity_poly.entity_id
_entity_poly.type
_entity_poly.pdbx_seq_one_letter_code
_entity_poly.pdbx_strand_id
1 'polypeptide(L)'
;MTKIVISEPKTKKSYQIEKDIPSLVGMKIGDKFDGSTVGLNGFSLEVTGGSDKEGFPMRKDLDGSARIKALLTKGVGFRGGKMKKVKGKMKFFKVSGMRKRKYIRGNTVSEDIMQVNCKIVEGEGDVAMILGIPPKEKPAETKE
;
A
#
# COMPACT_ATOMS: atom_id res chain seq x y z
N MET A 1 -5.34 -0.30 15.54
CA MET A 1 -5.80 -1.18 14.45
C MET A 1 -5.32 -0.66 13.11
N THR A 2 -4.39 -1.40 12.52
CA THR A 2 -3.81 -1.10 11.21
C THR A 2 -4.27 -2.14 10.21
N LYS A 3 -4.51 -1.69 8.98
CA LYS A 3 -4.95 -2.55 7.89
C LYS A 3 -3.72 -3.13 7.20
N ILE A 4 -3.55 -4.44 7.27
CA ILE A 4 -2.50 -5.15 6.53
C ILE A 4 -3.16 -5.70 5.28
N VAL A 5 -2.68 -5.27 4.11
CA VAL A 5 -3.12 -5.75 2.81
C VAL A 5 -2.07 -6.70 2.27
N ILE A 6 -2.43 -7.97 2.13
CA ILE A 6 -1.54 -9.03 1.64
C ILE A 6 -1.94 -9.34 0.21
N SER A 7 -1.00 -9.17 -0.72
CA SER A 7 -1.19 -9.52 -2.13
C SER A 7 -0.49 -10.82 -2.47
N GLU A 8 -1.24 -11.74 -3.05
CA GLU A 8 -0.71 -12.94 -3.67
C GLU A 8 -0.47 -12.73 -5.16
N PRO A 9 0.79 -12.78 -5.63
CA PRO A 9 1.08 -12.66 -7.05
C PRO A 9 0.61 -13.87 -7.87
N LYS A 10 0.61 -15.08 -7.26
CA LYS A 10 0.21 -16.33 -7.93
C LYS A 10 -1.29 -16.37 -8.24
N THR A 11 -2.14 -16.08 -7.24
CA THR A 11 -3.60 -16.11 -7.37
C THR A 11 -4.21 -14.77 -7.82
N LYS A 12 -3.41 -13.69 -7.86
CA LYS A 12 -3.82 -12.30 -8.12
C LYS A 12 -4.90 -11.78 -7.15
N LYS A 13 -5.07 -12.44 -6.01
CA LYS A 13 -6.00 -12.04 -4.95
C LYS A 13 -5.28 -11.17 -3.92
N SER A 14 -6.07 -10.36 -3.23
CA SER A 14 -5.61 -9.53 -2.12
C SER A 14 -6.52 -9.72 -0.93
N TYR A 15 -5.92 -9.90 0.24
CA TYR A 15 -6.62 -10.09 1.51
C TYR A 15 -6.31 -8.93 2.44
N GLN A 16 -7.33 -8.43 3.12
CA GLN A 16 -7.18 -7.36 4.10
C GLN A 16 -7.46 -7.93 5.49
N ILE A 17 -6.52 -7.73 6.40
CA ILE A 17 -6.61 -8.15 7.80
C ILE A 17 -6.40 -6.92 8.67
N GLU A 18 -7.09 -6.86 9.81
CA GLU A 18 -6.87 -5.84 10.82
C GLU A 18 -6.03 -6.45 11.95
N LYS A 19 -4.82 -5.91 12.14
CA LYS A 19 -3.88 -6.31 13.18
C LYS A 19 -3.10 -5.09 13.66
N ASP A 20 -2.51 -5.18 14.84
CA ASP A 20 -1.68 -4.10 15.37
C ASP A 20 -0.25 -4.16 14.85
N ILE A 21 0.38 -2.98 14.73
CA ILE A 21 1.68 -2.76 14.11
C ILE A 21 2.91 -3.17 14.94
N PRO A 22 2.92 -3.40 16.28
CA PRO A 22 4.18 -3.47 17.05
C PRO A 22 5.27 -4.35 16.44
N SER A 23 4.87 -5.48 15.84
CA SER A 23 5.78 -6.43 15.21
C SER A 23 6.35 -6.01 13.84
N LEU A 24 5.78 -4.97 13.20
CA LEU A 24 6.19 -4.42 11.92
C LEU A 24 6.84 -3.02 12.05
N VAL A 25 6.87 -2.44 13.25
CA VAL A 25 7.52 -1.14 13.48
C VAL A 25 9.03 -1.28 13.28
N GLY A 26 9.63 -0.34 12.54
CA GLY A 26 11.06 -0.33 12.23
C GLY A 26 11.45 -1.03 10.93
N MET A 27 10.54 -1.80 10.32
CA MET A 27 10.75 -2.37 8.99
C MET A 27 10.78 -1.28 7.90
N LYS A 28 11.55 -1.50 6.84
CA LYS A 28 11.58 -0.63 5.67
C LYS A 28 10.84 -1.24 4.48
N ILE A 29 10.44 -0.38 3.54
CA ILE A 29 9.91 -0.83 2.25
C ILE A 29 10.98 -1.60 1.48
N GLY A 30 10.69 -2.86 1.17
CA GLY A 30 11.56 -3.83 0.52
C GLY A 30 12.11 -4.89 1.46
N ASP A 31 11.88 -4.76 2.77
CA ASP A 31 12.32 -5.76 3.74
C ASP A 31 11.36 -6.97 3.72
N LYS A 32 11.95 -8.16 3.88
CA LYS A 32 11.24 -9.43 4.03
C LYS A 32 11.07 -9.77 5.50
N PHE A 33 9.92 -10.33 5.86
CA PHE A 33 9.63 -10.82 7.21
C PHE A 33 8.78 -12.09 7.16
N ASP A 34 8.78 -12.80 8.29
CA ASP A 34 7.98 -14.01 8.45
C ASP A 34 6.49 -13.68 8.62
N GLY A 35 5.67 -14.34 7.80
CA GLY A 35 4.22 -14.22 7.79
C GLY A 35 3.55 -14.71 9.07
N SER A 36 4.28 -15.42 9.95
CA SER A 36 3.82 -15.85 11.29
C SER A 36 3.26 -14.68 12.10
N THR A 37 3.88 -13.50 12.01
CA THR A 37 3.42 -12.26 12.63
C THR A 37 1.99 -11.89 12.23
N VAL A 38 1.65 -12.13 10.97
CA VAL A 38 0.35 -11.76 10.39
C VAL A 38 -0.64 -12.95 10.40
N GLY A 39 -0.21 -14.13 10.87
CA GLY A 39 -1.02 -15.35 10.91
C GLY A 39 -0.91 -16.22 9.67
N LEU A 40 0.09 -15.94 8.82
CA LEU A 40 0.47 -16.75 7.65
C LEU A 40 1.73 -17.54 7.97
N ASN A 41 1.56 -18.61 8.75
CA ASN A 41 2.67 -19.50 9.10
C ASN A 41 3.22 -20.18 7.83
N GLY A 42 4.54 -20.17 7.65
CA GLY A 42 5.20 -20.76 6.47
C GLY A 42 5.26 -19.88 5.23
N PHE A 43 4.82 -18.61 5.30
CA PHE A 43 4.96 -17.64 4.22
C PHE A 43 6.00 -16.57 4.54
N SER A 44 6.77 -16.15 3.53
CA SER A 44 7.61 -14.96 3.59
C SER A 44 6.92 -13.80 2.89
N LEU A 45 6.79 -12.67 3.60
CA LEU A 45 6.15 -11.45 3.14
C LEU A 45 7.18 -10.35 2.93
N GLU A 46 6.99 -9.53 1.89
CA GLU A 46 7.79 -8.32 1.65
C GLU A 46 6.92 -7.08 1.81
N VAL A 47 7.41 -6.08 2.55
CA VAL A 47 6.74 -4.78 2.67
C VAL A 47 6.94 -3.98 1.39
N THR A 48 5.86 -3.75 0.64
CA THR A 48 5.91 -3.00 -0.63
C THR A 48 5.59 -1.52 -0.49
N GLY A 49 4.92 -1.13 0.60
CA GLY A 49 4.55 0.27 0.86
C GLY A 49 3.41 0.39 1.85
N GLY A 50 2.77 1.55 1.87
CA GLY A 50 1.67 1.81 2.78
C GLY A 50 1.16 3.25 2.69
N SER A 51 0.26 3.59 3.60
CA SER A 51 -0.27 4.94 3.77
C SER A 51 -0.38 5.33 5.25
N ASP A 52 -0.06 6.59 5.52
CA ASP A 52 -0.23 7.24 6.82
C ASP A 52 -1.73 7.36 7.19
N LYS A 53 -2.05 7.63 8.46
CA LYS A 53 -3.42 7.95 8.94
C LYS A 53 -4.09 9.07 8.15
N GLU A 54 -3.31 10.02 7.67
CA GLU A 54 -3.79 11.16 6.86
C GLU A 54 -3.81 10.85 5.33
N GLY A 55 -3.55 9.59 4.94
CA GLY A 55 -3.60 9.16 3.54
C GLY A 55 -2.36 9.52 2.70
N PHE A 56 -1.28 10.00 3.34
CA PHE A 56 -0.01 10.23 2.64
C PHE A 56 0.66 8.89 2.31
N PRO A 57 1.07 8.66 1.05
CA PRO A 57 1.73 7.43 0.66
C PRO A 57 3.17 7.40 1.19
N MET A 58 3.65 6.20 1.51
CA MET A 58 5.06 5.96 1.79
C MET A 58 5.87 5.85 0.49
N ARG A 59 7.15 6.24 0.53
CA ARG A 59 8.05 6.18 -0.63
C ARG A 59 9.38 5.56 -0.25
N LYS A 60 9.83 4.58 -1.04
CA LYS A 60 11.06 3.80 -0.80
C LYS A 60 12.35 4.64 -0.75
N ASP A 61 12.42 5.67 -1.59
CA ASP A 61 13.60 6.54 -1.73
C ASP A 61 13.88 7.45 -0.51
N LEU A 62 12.93 7.57 0.41
CA LEU A 62 13.00 8.51 1.54
C LEU A 62 13.23 7.75 2.83
N ASP A 63 14.38 7.92 3.44
CA ASP A 63 14.69 7.26 4.69
C ASP A 63 13.96 7.85 5.89
N GLY A 64 13.66 6.98 6.85
CA GLY A 64 13.04 7.32 8.11
C GLY A 64 11.51 7.19 8.11
N SER A 65 10.93 7.49 9.26
CA SER A 65 9.49 7.42 9.48
C SER A 65 8.80 8.78 9.32
N ALA A 66 9.54 9.88 9.20
CA ALA A 66 8.97 11.22 9.19
C ALA A 66 8.23 11.57 7.89
N ARG A 67 7.35 12.57 7.97
CA ARG A 67 6.73 13.22 6.81
C ARG A 67 7.62 14.36 6.32
N ILE A 68 7.90 14.38 5.02
CA ILE A 68 8.70 15.44 4.40
C ILE A 68 7.95 16.09 3.23
N LYS A 69 8.27 17.37 2.98
CA LYS A 69 7.71 18.13 1.86
C LYS A 69 8.67 18.16 0.66
N ALA A 70 8.60 17.12 -0.16
CA ALA A 70 9.49 16.94 -1.31
C ALA A 70 8.92 17.56 -2.60
N LEU A 71 9.80 18.03 -3.50
CA LEU A 71 9.44 18.43 -4.86
C LEU A 71 9.37 17.20 -5.77
N LEU A 72 8.16 16.77 -6.10
CA LEU A 72 7.93 15.50 -6.79
C LEU A 72 7.78 15.69 -8.29
N THR A 73 8.43 14.80 -9.05
CA THR A 73 8.10 14.47 -10.43
C THR A 73 6.99 13.40 -10.46
N LYS A 74 6.56 13.01 -11.66
CA LYS A 74 5.58 11.93 -11.85
C LYS A 74 6.07 10.64 -11.16
N GLY A 75 5.26 10.08 -10.27
CA GLY A 75 5.59 8.87 -9.51
C GLY A 75 4.68 8.67 -8.30
N VAL A 76 5.19 8.01 -7.26
CA VAL A 76 4.50 7.80 -5.99
C VAL A 76 4.15 9.15 -5.34
N GLY A 77 2.89 9.33 -4.93
CA GLY A 77 2.37 10.58 -4.37
C GLY A 77 2.02 11.69 -5.39
N PHE A 78 2.48 11.59 -6.64
CA PHE A 78 2.14 12.56 -7.68
C PHE A 78 1.98 11.94 -9.07
N ARG A 79 0.74 11.92 -9.58
CA ARG A 79 0.40 11.36 -10.91
C ARG A 79 0.89 12.18 -12.12
N GLY A 80 1.67 13.26 -11.92
CA GLY A 80 2.27 14.01 -13.03
C GLY A 80 1.28 14.79 -13.89
N GLY A 81 0.22 15.34 -13.29
CA GLY A 81 -0.84 16.00 -14.04
C GLY A 81 -1.74 16.89 -13.20
N LYS A 82 -2.65 17.56 -13.89
CA LYS A 82 -3.62 18.51 -13.34
C LYS A 82 -5.03 18.04 -13.71
N MET A 83 -6.02 18.26 -12.85
CA MET A 83 -7.41 18.15 -13.28
C MET A 83 -7.76 19.40 -14.10
N LYS A 84 -8.26 19.21 -15.31
CA LYS A 84 -8.74 20.27 -16.20
C LYS A 84 -10.18 19.97 -16.59
N LYS A 85 -11.05 20.99 -16.58
CA LYS A 85 -12.41 20.84 -17.12
C LYS A 85 -12.32 20.74 -18.65
N VAL A 86 -12.86 19.66 -19.20
CA VAL A 86 -12.96 19.43 -20.65
C VAL A 86 -14.39 18.99 -20.94
N LYS A 87 -15.13 19.77 -21.74
CA LYS A 87 -16.54 19.51 -22.08
C LYS A 87 -17.41 19.27 -20.83
N GLY A 88 -17.35 20.18 -19.85
CA GLY A 88 -18.12 20.11 -18.60
C GLY A 88 -17.64 19.08 -17.56
N LYS A 89 -16.79 18.12 -17.92
CA LYS A 89 -16.29 17.08 -16.99
C LYS A 89 -14.86 17.36 -16.52
N MET A 90 -14.55 17.11 -15.25
CA MET A 90 -13.17 17.14 -14.75
C MET A 90 -12.42 15.91 -15.29
N LYS A 91 -11.40 16.14 -16.14
CA LYS A 91 -10.51 15.10 -16.63
C LYS A 91 -9.09 15.31 -16.11
N PHE A 92 -8.40 14.22 -15.79
CA PHE A 92 -6.99 14.26 -15.40
C PHE A 92 -6.13 14.37 -16.66
N PHE A 93 -5.40 15.48 -16.80
CA PHE A 93 -4.50 15.73 -17.92
C PHE A 93 -3.05 15.57 -17.45
N LYS A 94 -2.32 14.62 -18.06
CA LYS A 94 -0.89 14.42 -17.80
C LYS A 94 -0.11 15.57 -18.45
N VAL A 95 0.74 16.24 -17.68
CA VAL A 95 1.58 17.34 -18.15
C VAL A 95 3.02 16.91 -18.01
N SER A 96 3.73 16.81 -19.13
CA SER A 96 5.16 16.51 -19.14
C SER A 96 5.94 17.57 -18.36
N GLY A 97 6.97 17.15 -17.63
CA GLY A 97 7.84 18.07 -16.87
C GLY A 97 7.20 18.74 -15.66
N MET A 98 5.91 18.51 -15.35
CA MET A 98 5.29 19.12 -14.18
C MET A 98 5.89 18.57 -12.89
N ARG A 99 6.29 19.47 -12.00
CA ARG A 99 6.72 19.15 -10.62
C ARG A 99 5.78 19.81 -9.62
N LYS A 100 5.50 19.14 -8.51
CA LYS A 100 4.68 19.71 -7.42
C LYS A 100 5.28 19.34 -6.08
N ARG A 101 5.39 20.35 -5.20
CA ARG A 101 5.78 20.11 -3.80
C ARG A 101 4.61 19.51 -3.04
N LYS A 102 4.79 18.33 -2.46
CA LYS A 102 3.78 17.63 -1.66
C LYS A 102 4.42 16.95 -0.45
N TYR A 103 3.59 16.67 0.55
CA TYR A 103 3.98 15.82 1.67
C TYR A 103 3.96 14.35 1.27
N ILE A 104 4.99 13.63 1.69
CA ILE A 104 5.15 12.18 1.53
C ILE A 104 5.75 11.64 2.83
N ARG A 105 5.40 10.40 3.18
CA ARG A 105 5.96 9.66 4.31
C ARG A 105 7.23 8.90 3.86
N GLY A 106 8.21 8.80 4.75
CA GLY A 106 9.40 7.98 4.52
C GLY A 106 9.11 6.47 4.41
N ASN A 107 10.17 5.70 4.23
CA ASN A 107 10.15 4.27 3.94
C ASN A 107 10.02 3.39 5.20
N THR A 108 10.20 3.94 6.39
CA THR A 108 10.21 3.17 7.64
C THR A 108 8.80 3.10 8.22
N VAL A 109 8.39 1.90 8.61
CA VAL A 109 7.09 1.64 9.22
C VAL A 109 7.06 2.15 10.66
N SER A 110 6.07 2.95 10.99
CA SER A 110 5.84 3.55 12.32
C SER A 110 4.39 3.40 12.76
N GLU A 111 4.10 3.65 14.03
CA GLU A 111 2.76 3.57 14.64
C GLU A 111 1.69 4.49 14.01
N ASP A 112 2.13 5.52 13.27
CA ASP A 112 1.23 6.41 12.55
C ASP A 112 0.61 5.79 11.28
N ILE A 113 1.06 4.60 10.87
CA ILE A 113 0.59 4.00 9.63
C ILE A 113 -0.78 3.36 9.79
N MET A 114 -1.70 3.74 8.91
CA MET A 114 -3.04 3.18 8.87
C MET A 114 -3.12 1.92 8.00
N GLN A 115 -2.32 1.84 6.95
CA GLN A 115 -2.30 0.69 6.05
C GLN A 115 -0.88 0.33 5.64
N VAL A 116 -0.54 -0.97 5.73
CA VAL A 116 0.69 -1.56 5.23
C VAL A 116 0.35 -2.53 4.09
N ASN A 117 1.07 -2.41 2.98
CA ASN A 117 0.91 -3.27 1.80
C ASN A 117 2.06 -4.27 1.75
N CYS A 118 1.73 -5.55 1.78
CA CYS A 118 2.67 -6.66 1.75
C CYS A 118 2.44 -7.52 0.51
N LYS A 119 3.50 -8.15 0.04
CA LYS A 119 3.46 -9.12 -1.07
C LYS A 119 4.02 -10.45 -0.58
N ILE A 120 3.40 -11.56 -0.98
CA ILE A 120 3.95 -12.90 -0.73
C ILE A 120 5.12 -13.15 -1.70
N VAL A 121 6.29 -13.47 -1.14
CA VAL A 121 7.51 -13.79 -1.91
C VAL A 121 7.69 -15.31 -2.01
N GLU A 122 7.63 -15.99 -0.88
CA GLU A 122 7.85 -17.44 -0.75
C GLU A 122 6.75 -18.05 0.12
N GLY A 123 6.36 -19.28 -0.21
CA GLY A 123 5.29 -20.02 0.46
C GLY A 123 4.36 -20.73 -0.53
N GLU A 124 3.91 -21.92 -0.12
CA GLU A 124 2.96 -22.75 -0.84
C GLU A 124 1.84 -23.14 0.12
N GLY A 125 0.61 -22.77 -0.23
CA GLY A 125 -0.58 -23.03 0.59
C GLY A 125 -1.73 -22.09 0.25
N ASP A 126 -2.94 -22.50 0.59
CA ASP A 126 -4.15 -21.71 0.40
C ASP A 126 -4.27 -20.64 1.50
N VAL A 127 -3.69 -19.48 1.23
CA VAL A 127 -3.76 -18.28 2.08
C VAL A 127 -5.22 -17.91 2.43
N ALA A 128 -6.16 -18.16 1.51
CA ALA A 128 -7.59 -17.94 1.73
C ALA A 128 -8.14 -18.77 2.90
N MET A 129 -7.71 -20.03 3.01
CA MET A 129 -8.12 -20.93 4.10
C MET A 129 -7.42 -20.56 5.40
N ILE A 130 -6.13 -20.22 5.33
CA ILE A 130 -5.31 -19.86 6.50
C ILE A 130 -5.80 -18.57 7.16
N LEU A 131 -6.27 -17.61 6.36
CA LEU A 131 -6.80 -16.34 6.88
C LEU A 131 -8.25 -16.43 7.35
N GLY A 132 -8.96 -17.54 7.11
CA GLY A 132 -10.36 -17.69 7.48
C GLY A 132 -11.29 -16.64 6.85
N ILE A 133 -10.86 -15.98 5.77
CA ILE A 133 -11.64 -14.95 5.09
C ILE A 133 -12.50 -15.65 4.03
N PRO A 134 -13.84 -15.67 4.15
CA PRO A 134 -14.68 -16.05 3.02
C PRO A 134 -14.35 -15.07 1.88
N PRO A 135 -14.16 -15.55 0.64
CA PRO A 135 -13.81 -14.68 -0.47
C PRO A 135 -14.86 -13.57 -0.56
N LYS A 136 -14.46 -12.32 -0.30
CA LYS A 136 -15.33 -11.17 -0.55
C LYS A 136 -15.70 -11.21 -2.02
N GLU A 137 -16.94 -11.58 -2.29
CA GLU A 137 -17.59 -11.41 -3.57
C GLU A 137 -17.37 -9.97 -4.03
N LYS A 138 -17.04 -9.84 -5.31
CA LYS A 138 -16.95 -8.56 -6.00
C LYS A 138 -18.24 -7.77 -5.70
N PRO A 139 -18.19 -6.47 -5.39
CA PRO A 139 -19.40 -5.66 -5.45
C PRO A 139 -19.97 -5.84 -6.85
N ALA A 140 -21.19 -6.38 -6.92
CA ALA A 140 -21.91 -6.59 -8.17
C ALA A 140 -21.88 -5.29 -8.99
N GLU A 141 -21.46 -5.41 -10.24
CA GLU A 141 -21.74 -4.40 -11.25
C GLU A 141 -23.28 -4.29 -11.34
N THR A 142 -23.85 -3.24 -10.76
CA THR A 142 -25.19 -2.79 -11.11
C THR A 142 -25.13 -2.33 -12.56
N LYS A 143 -25.51 -3.22 -13.48
CA LYS A 143 -26.10 -2.83 -14.76
C LYS A 143 -27.57 -2.51 -14.50
N GLU A 144 -27.91 -1.23 -14.62
CA GLU A 144 -29.16 -0.73 -15.24
C GLU A 144 -29.02 0.77 -15.51
#